data_AF-A0A0A9ZFZ4-F1
#
_entry.id   AF-A0A0A9ZFZ4-F1
#
_cell.length_a   1.000
_cell.length_b   1.000
_cell.length_c   1.000
_cell.angle_alpha   90.00
_cell.angle_beta   90.00
_cell.angle_gamma   90.00
#
_symmetry.space_group_name_H-M   'P 1'
#
loop_
_entity.id
_entity.type
_entity.pdbx_description
1 polymer ?
#
loop_
_entity_poly.entity_id
_entity_poly.type
_entity_poly.pdbx_seq_one_letter_code
_entity_poly.pdbx_strand_id
1 'polypeptide(L)'
;MNKSWIGLAPWAEVRRDFSELEAHRHVCYVASFGRNYQNLVDNYARGYKVKHRVYLSDWSACSVDSALICNTSYDVCAKDSIHILDDPVARYAVDIQCFTTRTKVGAICDHDRGGPLVCGGEVNGYVIRAALQTYCNDLYPLPFIIQLIRFETCWWCDFDILGRLP
;
A
#
# COMPACT_ATOMS: atom_id res chain seq x y z
N MET A 1 -21.95 30.01 -14.29
CA MET A 1 -21.00 30.24 -13.19
C MET A 1 -19.72 29.47 -13.50
N ASN A 2 -18.63 30.20 -13.79
CA ASN A 2 -17.37 29.66 -14.28
C ASN A 2 -16.54 29.10 -13.12
N LYS A 3 -16.26 27.78 -13.12
CA LYS A 3 -15.37 27.11 -12.17
C LYS A 3 -13.89 27.20 -12.63
N SER A 4 -13.36 28.41 -12.89
CA SER A 4 -12.02 28.58 -13.47
C SER A 4 -10.90 28.96 -12.49
N TRP A 5 -11.11 28.86 -11.18
CA TRP A 5 -10.12 29.35 -10.20
C TRP A 5 -9.43 28.26 -9.37
N ILE A 6 -9.88 27.00 -9.48
CA ILE A 6 -9.27 25.89 -8.71
C ILE A 6 -7.95 25.40 -9.36
N GLY A 7 -7.68 25.74 -10.63
CA GLY A 7 -6.48 25.30 -11.35
C GLY A 7 -5.20 26.14 -11.17
N LEU A 8 -5.14 27.06 -10.18
CA LEU A 8 -4.01 27.99 -10.01
C LEU A 8 -3.33 27.92 -8.63
N ALA A 9 -3.69 26.95 -7.80
CA ALA A 9 -2.97 26.70 -6.56
C ALA A 9 -1.61 26.02 -6.87
N PRO A 10 -0.45 26.63 -6.54
CA PRO A 10 0.87 26.04 -6.79
C PRO A 10 1.15 24.73 -6.02
N TRP A 11 0.23 24.35 -5.14
CA TRP A 11 0.26 23.14 -4.32
C TRP A 11 -0.73 22.06 -4.80
N ALA A 12 -1.51 22.32 -5.86
CA ALA A 12 -2.58 21.43 -6.31
C ALA A 12 -2.12 20.17 -7.07
N GLU A 13 -0.82 19.96 -7.25
CA GLU A 13 -0.27 18.67 -7.65
C GLU A 13 1.15 18.54 -7.08
N VAL A 14 1.30 18.41 -5.75
CA VAL A 14 2.56 17.81 -5.24
C VAL A 14 2.43 16.30 -5.44
N ARG A 15 2.50 15.92 -6.72
CA ARG A 15 2.57 14.55 -7.20
C ARG A 15 3.86 13.97 -6.63
N ARG A 16 3.75 13.03 -5.68
CA ARG A 16 4.92 12.24 -5.28
C ARG A 16 5.28 11.37 -6.47
N ASP A 17 6.30 11.76 -7.20
CA ASP A 17 6.81 10.97 -8.30
C ASP A 17 7.61 9.80 -7.73
N PHE A 18 7.06 8.58 -7.88
CA PHE A 18 7.74 7.35 -7.46
C PHE A 18 8.79 6.90 -8.49
N SER A 19 8.90 7.56 -9.66
CA SER A 19 9.90 7.25 -10.69
C SER A 19 11.33 7.38 -10.16
N GLU A 20 11.57 8.34 -9.25
CA GLU A 20 12.87 8.49 -8.59
C GLU A 20 13.19 7.32 -7.65
N LEU A 21 12.17 6.69 -7.06
CA LEU A 21 12.37 5.52 -6.20
C LEU A 21 12.81 4.30 -7.01
N GLU A 22 12.29 4.15 -8.23
CA GLU A 22 12.74 3.14 -9.18
C GLU A 22 14.17 3.41 -9.65
N ALA A 23 14.48 4.66 -10.02
CA ALA A 23 15.79 5.07 -10.52
C ALA A 23 16.90 4.93 -9.47
N HIS A 24 16.63 5.29 -8.21
CA HIS A 24 17.63 5.31 -7.13
C HIS A 24 17.55 4.11 -6.19
N ARG A 25 16.65 3.13 -6.45
CA ARG A 25 16.37 1.99 -5.56
C ARG A 25 16.11 2.44 -4.12
N HIS A 26 15.38 3.53 -3.94
CA HIS A 26 15.07 4.03 -2.61
C HIS A 26 14.30 2.96 -1.83
N VAL A 27 14.76 2.74 -0.61
CA VAL A 27 14.25 1.65 0.21
C VAL A 27 13.03 2.12 0.98
N CYS A 28 11.90 1.49 0.68
CA CYS A 28 10.69 1.64 1.45
C CYS A 28 10.57 0.50 2.48
N TYR A 29 9.76 0.75 3.50
CA TYR A 29 9.47 -0.24 4.54
C TYR A 29 7.99 -0.28 4.85
N VAL A 30 7.49 -1.48 5.12
CA VAL A 30 6.19 -1.68 5.77
C VAL A 30 6.47 -2.19 7.19
N ALA A 31 5.85 -1.55 8.17
CA ALA A 31 5.94 -1.99 9.56
C ALA A 31 4.60 -2.54 10.02
N SER A 32 4.61 -3.72 10.63
CA SER A 32 3.42 -4.35 11.20
C SER A 32 3.78 -5.11 12.48
N PHE A 33 2.77 -5.69 13.14
CA PHE A 33 2.99 -6.63 14.24
C PHE A 33 2.89 -8.04 13.68
N GLY A 34 3.95 -8.83 13.86
CA GLY A 34 4.00 -10.18 13.35
C GLY A 34 2.86 -11.02 13.93
N ARG A 35 2.17 -11.74 13.04
CA ARG A 35 1.18 -12.77 13.37
C ARG A 35 1.51 -14.08 12.70
N ASN A 36 0.69 -15.09 12.95
CA ASN A 36 0.85 -16.46 12.47
C ASN A 36 1.05 -16.52 10.94
N TYR A 37 2.24 -16.96 10.52
CA TYR A 37 2.51 -17.47 9.18
C TYR A 37 2.15 -18.95 9.10
N GLN A 38 1.70 -19.41 7.93
CA GLN A 38 1.24 -20.80 7.77
C GLN A 38 2.33 -21.84 7.98
N ASN A 39 3.56 -21.51 7.62
CA ASN A 39 4.67 -22.46 7.57
C ASN A 39 5.67 -22.32 8.72
N LEU A 40 5.33 -21.48 9.73
CA LEU A 40 6.12 -21.29 10.94
C LEU A 40 5.32 -21.81 12.14
N VAL A 41 5.64 -23.03 12.59
CA VAL A 41 5.01 -23.67 13.77
C VAL A 41 5.32 -22.88 15.05
N ASP A 42 6.57 -22.45 15.20
CA ASP A 42 7.04 -21.56 16.28
C ASP A 42 7.38 -20.19 15.71
N ASN A 43 6.34 -19.41 15.42
CA ASN A 43 6.50 -18.10 14.83
C ASN A 43 7.10 -17.10 15.84
N TYR A 44 8.42 -17.01 15.83
CA TYR A 44 9.22 -16.11 16.66
C TYR A 44 8.88 -14.62 16.44
N ALA A 45 8.28 -14.25 15.30
CA ALA A 45 7.87 -12.88 15.01
C ALA A 45 6.53 -12.51 15.67
N ARG A 46 5.80 -13.48 16.23
CA ARG A 46 4.49 -13.23 16.85
C ARG A 46 4.60 -12.25 18.01
N GLY A 47 3.86 -11.15 17.94
CA GLY A 47 3.84 -10.11 18.97
C GLY A 47 5.03 -9.14 18.93
N TYR A 48 5.98 -9.35 18.02
CA TYR A 48 7.07 -8.41 17.76
C TYR A 48 6.71 -7.49 16.60
N LYS A 49 7.29 -6.28 16.61
CA LYS A 49 7.23 -5.37 15.48
C LYS A 49 8.13 -5.90 14.36
N VAL A 50 7.54 -6.19 13.20
CA VAL A 50 8.27 -6.63 12.01
C VAL A 50 8.39 -5.45 11.05
N LYS A 51 9.57 -5.32 10.44
CA LYS A 51 9.86 -4.28 9.44
C LYS A 51 10.25 -4.95 8.14
N HIS A 52 9.33 -4.98 7.18
CA HIS A 52 9.53 -5.54 5.86
C HIS A 52 10.20 -4.50 4.97
N ARG A 53 11.27 -4.88 4.28
CA ARG A 53 11.86 -4.07 3.21
C ARG A 53 11.09 -4.32 1.92
N VAL A 54 10.54 -3.26 1.34
CA VAL A 54 9.63 -3.33 0.20
C VAL A 54 10.11 -2.47 -0.96
N TYR A 55 9.69 -2.84 -2.16
CA TYR A 55 10.04 -2.18 -3.40
C TYR A 55 8.79 -1.98 -4.22
N LEU A 56 8.74 -0.86 -4.95
CA LEU A 56 7.72 -0.67 -5.96
C LEU A 56 7.85 -1.80 -7.00
N SER A 57 6.72 -2.31 -7.43
CA SER A 57 6.63 -3.38 -8.42
C SER A 57 5.66 -2.97 -9.50
N ASP A 58 5.85 -3.53 -10.70
CA ASP A 58 4.85 -3.42 -11.76
C ASP A 58 3.51 -3.94 -11.26
N TRP A 59 2.44 -3.22 -11.63
CA TRP A 59 1.08 -3.60 -11.26
C TRP A 59 0.67 -4.97 -11.79
N SER A 60 1.23 -5.39 -12.92
CA SER A 60 1.03 -6.73 -13.47
C SER A 60 1.35 -7.83 -12.45
N ALA A 61 2.30 -7.63 -11.54
CA ALA A 61 2.58 -8.59 -10.47
C ALA A 61 1.36 -8.77 -9.53
N CYS A 62 0.76 -7.67 -9.07
CA CYS A 62 -0.44 -7.71 -8.24
C CYS A 62 -1.66 -8.25 -9.00
N SER A 63 -1.76 -7.95 -10.30
CA SER A 63 -2.85 -8.39 -11.18
C SER A 63 -2.81 -9.91 -11.43
N VAL A 64 -1.61 -10.45 -11.71
CA VAL A 64 -1.39 -11.89 -11.90
C VAL A 64 -1.65 -12.68 -10.62
N ASP A 65 -1.16 -12.19 -9.48
CA ASP A 65 -1.34 -12.86 -8.17
C ASP A 65 -2.62 -12.43 -7.44
N SER A 66 -3.56 -11.78 -8.14
CA SER A 66 -4.79 -11.23 -7.56
C SER A 66 -5.59 -12.27 -6.78
N ALA A 67 -5.65 -13.52 -7.24
CA ALA A 67 -6.33 -14.61 -6.55
C ALA A 67 -5.68 -15.00 -5.20
N LEU A 68 -4.40 -14.69 -5.00
CA LEU A 68 -3.62 -15.01 -3.80
C LEU A 68 -3.66 -13.87 -2.76
N ILE A 69 -3.94 -12.64 -3.21
CA ILE A 69 -3.93 -11.42 -2.37
C ILE A 69 -5.33 -10.79 -2.20
N CYS A 70 -6.27 -11.20 -3.04
CA CYS A 70 -7.65 -10.74 -3.09
C CYS A 70 -8.59 -11.94 -3.21
N ASN A 71 -9.39 -12.19 -2.18
CA ASN A 71 -10.47 -13.17 -2.26
C ASN A 71 -11.69 -12.51 -2.93
N THR A 72 -12.29 -13.17 -3.91
CA THR A 72 -13.48 -12.72 -4.65
C THR A 72 -14.71 -12.47 -3.77
N SER A 73 -14.68 -12.85 -2.50
CA SER A 73 -15.73 -12.55 -1.52
C SER A 73 -15.75 -11.10 -1.02
N TYR A 74 -14.79 -10.25 -1.40
CA TYR A 74 -14.79 -8.81 -1.09
C TYR A 74 -15.09 -8.00 -2.35
N ASP A 75 -15.97 -6.99 -2.28
CA ASP A 75 -16.37 -6.17 -3.44
C ASP A 75 -15.17 -5.47 -4.12
N VAL A 76 -14.16 -5.04 -3.36
CA VAL A 76 -12.91 -4.46 -3.88
C VAL A 76 -12.05 -5.48 -4.64
N CYS A 77 -12.33 -6.77 -4.44
CA CYS A 77 -11.63 -7.92 -5.02
C CYS A 77 -12.51 -8.73 -5.98
N ALA A 78 -13.68 -8.23 -6.39
CA ALA A 78 -14.33 -8.82 -7.55
C ALA A 78 -13.26 -8.87 -8.65
N LYS A 79 -13.05 -10.03 -9.26
CA LYS A 79 -11.95 -10.28 -10.22
C LYS A 79 -11.81 -9.12 -11.21
N ASP A 80 -12.94 -8.56 -11.62
CA ASP A 80 -13.03 -7.45 -12.55
C ASP A 80 -12.53 -6.12 -11.96
N SER A 81 -12.62 -5.86 -10.65
CA SER A 81 -12.24 -4.60 -10.00
C SER A 81 -10.72 -4.37 -9.92
N ILE A 82 -9.92 -5.42 -9.69
CA ILE A 82 -8.45 -5.30 -9.78
C ILE A 82 -8.00 -5.17 -11.23
N HIS A 83 -8.67 -5.85 -12.18
CA HIS A 83 -8.38 -5.71 -13.60
C HIS A 83 -8.86 -4.38 -14.19
N ILE A 84 -9.91 -3.77 -13.62
CA ILE A 84 -10.30 -2.38 -13.92
C ILE A 84 -9.15 -1.41 -13.60
N LEU A 85 -8.29 -1.78 -12.66
CA LEU A 85 -7.09 -1.04 -12.29
C LEU A 85 -5.87 -1.46 -13.14
N ASP A 86 -5.99 -2.34 -14.13
CA ASP A 86 -4.90 -2.53 -15.10
C ASP A 86 -4.68 -1.22 -15.90
N ASP A 87 -5.74 -0.43 -16.12
CA ASP A 87 -5.65 0.92 -16.67
C ASP A 87 -4.86 1.85 -15.73
N PRO A 88 -3.70 2.37 -16.16
CA PRO A 88 -2.90 3.30 -15.35
C PRO A 88 -3.66 4.59 -15.00
N VAL A 89 -4.62 5.02 -15.82
CA VAL A 89 -5.44 6.21 -15.54
C VAL A 89 -6.39 5.96 -14.38
N ALA A 90 -7.04 4.80 -14.35
CA ALA A 90 -7.92 4.39 -13.26
C ALA A 90 -7.13 4.23 -11.94
N ARG A 91 -5.92 3.65 -11.99
CA ARG A 91 -5.01 3.58 -10.82
C ARG A 91 -4.61 4.94 -10.29
N TYR A 92 -4.33 5.87 -11.21
CA TYR A 92 -4.01 7.24 -10.83
C TYR A 92 -5.18 7.92 -10.12
N ALA A 93 -6.41 7.65 -10.52
CA ALA A 93 -7.59 8.24 -9.89
C ALA A 93 -7.77 7.79 -8.42
N VAL A 94 -7.31 6.59 -8.07
CA VAL A 94 -7.49 6.01 -6.72
C VAL A 94 -6.19 5.92 -5.90
N ASP A 95 -5.05 6.37 -6.44
CA ASP A 95 -3.72 6.37 -5.82
C ASP A 95 -3.26 5.04 -5.20
N ILE A 96 -3.50 3.94 -5.89
CA ILE A 96 -3.00 2.65 -5.45
C ILE A 96 -1.73 2.27 -6.20
N GLN A 97 -0.85 1.55 -5.53
CA GLN A 97 0.40 1.06 -6.09
C GLN A 97 0.66 -0.39 -5.68
N CYS A 98 1.38 -1.11 -6.54
CA CYS A 98 1.82 -2.48 -6.26
C CYS A 98 3.23 -2.46 -5.67
N PHE A 99 3.43 -3.19 -4.58
CA PHE A 99 4.72 -3.36 -3.94
C PHE A 99 5.03 -4.85 -3.76
N THR A 100 6.31 -5.16 -3.61
CA THR A 100 6.77 -6.51 -3.31
C THR A 100 7.87 -6.49 -2.26
N THR A 101 8.05 -7.61 -1.55
CA THR A 101 9.16 -7.81 -0.61
C THR A 101 10.34 -8.48 -1.32
N ARG A 102 11.54 -8.38 -0.73
CA ARG A 102 12.67 -9.19 -1.22
C ARG A 102 12.44 -10.66 -0.89
N THR A 103 12.96 -11.54 -1.73
CA THR A 103 13.14 -12.96 -1.42
C THR A 103 13.77 -13.14 -0.02
N LYS A 104 13.18 -14.02 0.79
CA LYS A 104 13.56 -14.37 2.18
C LYS A 104 13.12 -13.42 3.31
N VAL A 105 12.29 -12.42 3.05
CA VAL A 105 11.71 -11.55 4.11
C VAL A 105 10.28 -11.98 4.48
N GLY A 106 9.71 -12.92 3.72
CA GLY A 106 8.32 -13.35 3.83
C GLY A 106 7.33 -12.45 3.11
N ALA A 107 6.13 -12.98 2.92
CA ALA A 107 5.00 -12.23 2.40
C ALA A 107 4.51 -11.23 3.45
N ILE A 108 4.10 -10.06 2.99
CA ILE A 108 3.17 -9.21 3.75
C ILE A 108 1.79 -9.84 3.58
N CYS A 109 1.04 -9.91 4.67
CA CYS A 109 -0.21 -10.65 4.73
C CYS A 109 -1.39 -9.73 5.06
N ASP A 110 -2.61 -10.19 4.82
CA ASP A 110 -3.81 -9.39 5.00
C ASP A 110 -4.01 -8.91 6.46
N HIS A 111 -3.37 -9.57 7.43
CA HIS A 111 -3.35 -9.11 8.82
C HIS A 111 -2.40 -7.93 9.09
N ASP A 112 -1.54 -7.58 8.13
CA ASP A 112 -0.69 -6.39 8.12
C ASP A 112 -1.41 -5.17 7.52
N ARG A 113 -2.69 -5.31 7.13
CA ARG A 113 -3.51 -4.21 6.63
C ARG A 113 -3.53 -3.04 7.61
N GLY A 114 -3.42 -1.82 7.07
CA GLY A 114 -3.23 -0.59 7.83
C GLY A 114 -1.77 -0.33 8.25
N GLY A 115 -0.85 -1.27 8.00
CA GLY A 115 0.57 -1.06 8.19
C GLY A 115 1.09 0.08 7.30
N PRO A 116 1.83 1.06 7.84
CA PRO A 116 2.28 2.22 7.07
C PRO A 116 3.41 1.84 6.11
N LEU A 117 3.33 2.35 4.88
CA LEU A 117 4.43 2.42 3.94
C LEU A 117 5.29 3.65 4.26
N VAL A 118 6.54 3.43 4.63
CA VAL A 118 7.51 4.48 4.96
C VAL A 118 8.65 4.47 3.95
N CYS A 119 8.83 5.56 3.21
CA CYS A 119 9.92 5.77 2.26
C CYS A 119 10.62 7.07 2.61
N GLY A 120 11.96 7.07 2.68
CA GLY A 120 12.72 8.30 2.99
C GLY A 120 12.46 8.90 4.37
N GLY A 121 11.89 8.14 5.31
CA GLY A 121 11.52 8.64 6.64
C GLY A 121 10.09 9.20 6.73
N GLU A 122 9.35 9.24 5.63
CA GLU A 122 7.97 9.74 5.59
C GLU A 122 6.95 8.63 5.32
N VAL A 123 5.76 8.77 5.90
CA VAL A 123 4.62 7.89 5.61
C VAL A 123 4.03 8.28 4.26
N ASN A 124 4.09 7.37 3.29
CA ASN A 124 3.63 7.59 1.92
C ASN A 124 2.29 6.89 1.63
N GLY A 125 1.91 5.92 2.46
CA GLY A 125 0.74 5.10 2.22
C GLY A 125 0.51 4.07 3.31
N TYR A 126 -0.44 3.17 3.10
CA TYR A 126 -0.71 2.04 3.97
C TYR A 126 -1.17 0.81 3.19
N VAL A 127 -0.94 -0.36 3.78
CA VAL A 127 -1.34 -1.64 3.19
C VAL A 127 -2.86 -1.74 3.17
N ILE A 128 -3.46 -1.93 1.99
CA ILE A 128 -4.90 -2.19 1.86
C ILE A 128 -5.20 -3.66 1.60
N ARG A 129 -4.35 -4.35 0.84
CA ARG A 129 -4.49 -5.77 0.50
C ARG A 129 -3.13 -6.42 0.43
N ALA A 130 -3.02 -7.66 0.90
CA ALA A 130 -1.81 -8.45 0.80
C ALA A 130 -2.15 -9.95 0.80
N ALA A 131 -1.17 -10.83 0.98
CA ALA A 131 -1.40 -12.27 0.92
C ALA A 131 -2.53 -12.72 1.85
N LEU A 132 -3.50 -13.47 1.32
CA LEU A 132 -4.56 -14.05 2.13
C LEU A 132 -3.95 -14.95 3.20
N GLN A 133 -4.65 -15.13 4.33
CA GLN A 133 -4.13 -15.95 5.43
C GLN A 133 -3.77 -17.39 5.01
N THR A 134 -4.43 -17.93 3.97
CA THR A 134 -4.13 -19.23 3.35
C THR A 134 -2.83 -19.28 2.55
N TYR A 135 -2.31 -18.12 2.14
CA TYR A 135 -1.10 -17.99 1.34
C TYR A 135 0.00 -17.18 2.06
N CYS A 136 -0.28 -16.76 3.30
CA CYS A 136 0.64 -16.02 4.15
C CYS A 136 1.79 -16.92 4.63
N ASN A 137 2.95 -16.81 3.99
CA ASN A 137 4.13 -17.62 4.29
C ASN A 137 5.43 -16.77 4.31
N ASP A 138 6.50 -17.29 4.90
CA ASP A 138 7.80 -16.60 4.96
C ASP A 138 8.75 -16.93 3.79
N LEU A 139 8.43 -17.94 2.98
CA LEU A 139 9.28 -18.44 1.89
C LEU A 139 8.97 -17.82 0.52
N TYR A 140 7.72 -17.45 0.28
CA TYR A 140 7.21 -16.99 -1.01
C TYR A 140 6.72 -15.54 -0.89
N PRO A 141 7.55 -14.56 -1.25
CA PRO A 141 7.14 -13.16 -1.23
C PRO A 141 6.03 -12.94 -2.26
N LEU A 142 4.86 -12.56 -1.80
CA LEU A 142 3.74 -12.16 -2.64
C LEU A 142 3.72 -10.64 -2.82
N PRO A 143 3.30 -10.14 -3.99
CA PRO A 143 3.04 -8.72 -4.16
C PRO A 143 1.84 -8.31 -3.29
N PHE A 144 1.71 -7.01 -3.04
CA PHE A 144 0.65 -6.47 -2.21
C PHE A 144 0.33 -5.03 -2.63
N ILE A 145 -0.85 -4.57 -2.24
CA ILE A 145 -1.41 -3.30 -2.70
C ILE A 145 -1.35 -2.28 -1.57
N ILE A 146 -0.77 -1.13 -1.89
CA ILE A 146 -0.71 0.05 -1.04
C ILE A 146 -1.69 1.10 -1.55
N GLN A 147 -2.43 1.72 -0.63
CA GLN A 147 -3.07 3.00 -0.86
C GLN A 147 -2.08 4.11 -0.50
N LEU A 148 -1.75 4.97 -1.45
CA LEU A 148 -0.95 6.15 -1.18
C LEU A 148 -1.80 7.22 -0.50
N ILE A 149 -1.18 8.00 0.38
CA ILE A 149 -1.81 9.13 1.05
C ILE A 149 -1.59 10.38 0.21
N ARG A 150 -2.67 11.00 -0.27
CA ARG A 150 -2.63 12.37 -0.78
C ARG A 150 -2.67 13.33 0.40
N PHE A 151 -1.61 14.14 0.55
CA PHE A 151 -1.57 15.19 1.57
C PHE A 151 -2.60 16.31 1.31
N GLU A 152 -3.10 16.42 0.08
CA GLU A 152 -4.08 17.43 -0.31
C GLU A 152 -5.50 17.16 0.24
N THR A 153 -5.79 15.95 0.73
CA THR A 153 -7.14 15.57 1.20
C THR A 153 -7.11 14.90 2.57
N CYS A 154 -6.17 15.25 3.44
CA CYS A 154 -6.22 14.77 4.82
C CYS A 154 -7.37 15.45 5.58
N TRP A 155 -8.60 15.01 5.34
CA TRP A 155 -9.80 15.40 6.09
C TRP A 155 -9.65 15.15 7.61
N TRP A 156 -8.76 14.23 7.98
CA TRP A 156 -8.38 13.94 9.37
C TRP A 156 -7.37 14.93 9.97
N CYS A 157 -6.56 15.58 9.14
CA CYS A 157 -5.56 16.55 9.61
C CYS A 157 -6.21 17.90 9.95
N ASP A 158 -7.36 18.20 9.35
CA ASP A 158 -8.14 19.40 9.68
C ASP A 158 -8.83 19.32 11.05
N PHE A 159 -8.97 18.13 11.63
CA PHE A 159 -9.59 17.98 12.95
C PHE A 159 -8.71 18.54 14.08
N ASP A 160 -7.39 18.52 13.94
CA ASP A 160 -6.47 19.08 14.95
C ASP A 160 -6.30 20.61 14.83
N ILE A 161 -6.68 21.22 13.70
CA ILE A 161 -6.56 22.68 13.50
C ILE A 161 -7.83 23.41 13.93
N LEU A 162 -9.00 22.78 13.88
CA LEU A 162 -10.26 23.38 14.33
C LEU A 162 -10.61 23.07 15.81
N GLY A 163 -9.79 22.31 16.51
CA GLY A 163 -9.93 22.03 17.95
C GLY A 163 -9.49 23.17 18.88
N ARG A 164 -9.01 24.30 18.35
CA ARG A 164 -8.82 25.54 19.13
C ARG A 164 -9.85 26.57 18.73
N LEU A 165 -10.88 26.72 19.57
CA LEU A 165 -11.45 27.95 20.13
C LEU A 165 -12.93 27.70 20.50
N PRO A 166 -13.45 28.21 21.64
CA PRO A 166 -12.86 28.58 22.93
C PRO A 166 -13.14 27.55 24.04
#